data_AF-A0A1J3FQJ9-F1
#
_entry.id   AF-A0A1J3FQJ9-F1
#
_cell.length_a   1.000
_cell.length_b   1.000
_cell.length_c   1.000
_cell.angle_alpha   90.00
_cell.angle_beta   90.00
_cell.angle_gamma   90.00
#
_symmetry.space_group_name_H-M   'P 1'
#
loop_
_entity.id
_entity.type
_entity.pdbx_description
1 polymer ?
#
loop_
_entity_poly.entity_id
_entity_poly.type
_entity_poly.pdbx_seq_one_letter_code
_entity_poly.pdbx_strand_id
1 'polypeptide(L)'
;MMDYSKYRYQQQKRKKEQHKKTTRMDLKELKMGYNIDQHDYSVRLRAARKFLQDGDKVKVIVNMKGRENEFRNIAIELLRRFQNEVGELATEESKHFRDRNLFVVLVPNKEVLRKAQEPAPKKKKKPADDQVSAVSITATQDI
;
A
#
# COMPACT_ATOMS: atom_id res chain seq x y z
N MET A 1 54.23 2.51 -1.83
CA MET A 1 53.28 3.64 -1.78
C MET A 1 52.04 3.25 -2.59
N MET A 2 50.84 3.30 -2.00
CA MET A 2 49.61 2.90 -2.70
C MET A 2 49.23 3.95 -3.75
N ASP A 3 48.88 3.51 -4.96
CA ASP A 3 48.35 4.34 -6.04
C ASP A 3 46.99 4.95 -5.67
N TYR A 4 47.03 6.10 -4.99
CA TYR A 4 45.86 6.86 -4.58
C TYR A 4 44.90 7.16 -5.76
N SER A 5 45.46 7.43 -6.93
CA SER A 5 44.73 7.70 -8.17
C SER A 5 43.86 6.52 -8.63
N LYS A 6 44.38 5.29 -8.54
CA LYS A 6 43.65 4.06 -8.93
C LYS A 6 42.52 3.74 -7.95
N TYR A 7 42.75 3.98 -6.65
CA TYR A 7 41.73 3.81 -5.62
C TYR A 7 40.57 4.81 -5.77
N ARG A 8 40.86 6.09 -6.02
CA ARG A 8 39.84 7.13 -6.25
C ARG A 8 38.96 6.82 -7.47
N TYR A 9 39.55 6.28 -8.55
CA TYR A 9 38.80 5.83 -9.72
C TYR A 9 37.85 4.68 -9.40
N GLN A 10 38.32 3.65 -8.68
CA GLN A 10 37.46 2.53 -8.26
C GLN A 10 36.33 2.97 -7.35
N GLN A 11 36.59 3.87 -6.40
CA GLN A 11 35.56 4.40 -5.51
C GLN A 11 34.51 5.22 -6.27
N GLN A 12 34.90 6.03 -7.26
CA GLN A 12 33.94 6.74 -8.12
C GLN A 12 33.12 5.78 -8.98
N LYS A 13 33.74 4.74 -9.55
CA LYS A 13 33.04 3.74 -10.35
C LYS A 13 32.01 2.98 -9.50
N ARG A 14 32.39 2.54 -8.30
CA ARG A 14 31.49 1.89 -7.34
C ARG A 14 30.32 2.79 -6.94
N LYS A 15 30.57 4.08 -6.65
CA LYS A 15 29.50 5.04 -6.35
C LYS A 15 28.53 5.22 -7.53
N LYS A 16 29.03 5.33 -8.76
CA LYS A 16 28.20 5.44 -9.96
C LYS A 16 27.36 4.17 -10.19
N GLU A 17 27.94 3.00 -9.99
CA GLU A 17 27.21 1.72 -10.10
C GLU A 17 26.15 1.59 -8.99
N GLN A 18 26.43 2.03 -7.77
CA GLN A 18 25.45 2.07 -6.68
C GLN A 18 24.30 3.02 -6.98
N HIS A 19 24.57 4.24 -7.46
CA HIS A 19 23.53 5.20 -7.83
C HIS A 19 22.63 4.70 -8.97
N LYS A 20 23.18 3.96 -9.94
CA LYS A 20 22.40 3.35 -11.02
C LYS A 20 21.54 2.17 -10.56
N LYS A 21 21.97 1.44 -9.53
CA LYS A 21 21.25 0.28 -8.98
C LYS A 21 20.10 0.66 -8.06
N THR A 22 20.14 1.84 -7.44
CA THR A 22 19.02 2.33 -6.63
C THR A 22 17.85 2.73 -7.53
N THR A 23 16.78 1.95 -7.50
CA THR A 23 15.49 2.35 -8.08
C THR A 23 15.00 3.62 -7.38
N ARG A 24 14.83 4.70 -8.15
CA ARG A 24 14.25 5.94 -7.66
C ARG A 24 12.76 5.68 -7.39
N MET A 25 12.34 5.84 -6.14
CA MET A 25 10.93 5.81 -5.75
C MET A 25 10.45 7.26 -5.68
N ASP A 26 9.47 7.63 -6.50
CA ASP A 26 8.89 8.97 -6.44
C ASP A 26 7.76 8.99 -5.40
N LEU A 27 7.51 10.16 -4.80
CA LEU A 27 6.40 10.38 -3.88
C LEU A 27 5.22 10.98 -4.66
N LYS A 28 4.16 10.20 -4.83
CA LYS A 28 2.90 10.62 -5.46
C LYS A 28 1.93 11.09 -4.39
N GLU A 29 1.40 12.30 -4.55
CA GLU A 29 0.41 12.84 -3.63
C GLU A 29 -1.01 12.57 -4.13
N LEU A 30 -1.87 12.04 -3.26
CA LEU A 30 -3.29 11.82 -3.49
C LEU A 30 -4.08 12.66 -2.49
N LYS A 31 -4.76 13.69 -2.99
CA LYS A 31 -5.56 14.61 -2.18
C LYS A 31 -7.03 14.21 -2.25
N MET A 32 -7.68 14.21 -1.10
CA MET A 32 -9.10 13.91 -0.95
C MET A 32 -9.74 14.83 0.10
N GLY A 33 -11.04 15.06 -0.02
CA GLY A 33 -11.81 15.79 1.00
C GLY A 33 -12.30 14.85 2.09
N TYR A 34 -12.69 15.39 3.25
CA TYR A 34 -13.34 14.60 4.31
C TYR A 34 -14.70 14.05 3.86
N ASN A 35 -15.41 14.77 2.99
CA ASN A 35 -16.69 14.38 2.39
C ASN A 35 -16.51 13.98 0.91
N ILE A 36 -15.68 12.97 0.65
CA ILE A 36 -15.45 12.43 -0.69
C ILE A 36 -16.61 11.51 -1.10
N ASP A 37 -17.03 11.59 -2.36
CA ASP A 37 -18.02 10.66 -2.92
C ASP A 37 -17.44 9.26 -3.08
N GLN A 38 -18.29 8.23 -3.00
CA GLN A 38 -17.89 6.83 -3.12
C GLN A 38 -17.19 6.52 -4.46
N HIS A 39 -17.63 7.14 -5.56
CA HIS A 39 -17.01 6.97 -6.87
C HIS A 39 -15.60 7.58 -6.90
N ASP A 40 -15.45 8.83 -6.45
CA ASP A 40 -14.13 9.49 -6.42
C ASP A 40 -13.16 8.76 -5.48
N TYR A 41 -13.65 8.30 -4.32
CA TYR A 41 -12.87 7.47 -3.40
C TYR A 41 -12.32 6.21 -4.10
N SER A 42 -13.16 5.50 -4.86
CA SER A 42 -12.75 4.30 -5.60
C SER A 42 -11.68 4.59 -6.66
N VAL A 43 -11.77 5.74 -7.34
CA VAL A 43 -10.78 6.18 -8.33
C VAL A 43 -9.44 6.46 -7.65
N ARG A 44 -9.46 7.13 -6.50
CA ARG A 44 -8.26 7.42 -5.69
C ARG A 44 -7.61 6.15 -5.15
N LEU A 45 -8.40 5.20 -4.66
CA LEU A 45 -7.91 3.89 -4.21
C LEU A 45 -7.24 3.13 -5.36
N ARG A 46 -7.87 3.10 -6.55
CA ARG A 46 -7.30 2.45 -7.73
C ARG A 46 -5.99 3.12 -8.16
N ALA A 47 -5.92 4.45 -8.13
CA ALA A 47 -4.70 5.20 -8.42
C ALA A 47 -3.58 4.89 -7.42
N ALA A 48 -3.88 4.85 -6.11
CA ALA A 48 -2.90 4.48 -5.09
C ALA A 48 -2.36 3.07 -5.31
N ARG A 49 -3.24 2.09 -5.55
CA ARG A 49 -2.82 0.70 -5.84
C ARG A 49 -1.91 0.63 -7.05
N LYS A 50 -2.21 1.40 -8.11
CA LYS A 50 -1.35 1.47 -9.30
C LYS A 50 0.03 2.03 -8.97
N PHE A 51 0.11 3.17 -8.28
CA PHE A 51 1.40 3.76 -7.90
C PHE A 51 2.23 2.85 -6.99
N LEU A 52 1.58 2.17 -6.05
CA LEU A 52 2.24 1.19 -5.19
C LEU A 52 2.75 -0.01 -5.98
N GLN A 53 1.99 -0.47 -6.99
CA GLN A 53 2.41 -1.54 -7.90
C GLN A 53 3.60 -1.13 -8.78
N ASP A 54 3.63 0.14 -9.20
CA ASP A 54 4.73 0.72 -9.98
C ASP A 54 6.00 0.94 -9.11
N GLY A 55 5.90 0.79 -7.79
CA GLY A 55 7.01 0.93 -6.84
C GLY A 55 7.20 2.34 -6.28
N ASP A 56 6.22 3.22 -6.49
CA ASP A 56 6.23 4.59 -5.97
C ASP A 56 5.62 4.66 -4.55
N LYS A 57 6.06 5.67 -3.78
CA LYS A 57 5.45 6.00 -2.50
C LYS A 57 4.18 6.81 -2.72
N VAL A 58 3.17 6.59 -1.89
CA VAL A 58 1.91 7.32 -1.98
C VAL A 58 1.66 8.08 -0.69
N LYS A 59 1.52 9.41 -0.79
CA LYS A 59 1.09 10.26 0.31
C LYS A 59 -0.38 10.62 0.12
N VAL A 60 -1.25 10.02 0.92
CA VAL A 60 -2.67 10.31 0.92
C VAL A 60 -2.94 11.45 1.90
N ILE A 61 -3.56 12.53 1.44
CA ILE A 61 -3.79 13.75 2.20
C ILE A 61 -5.29 14.04 2.23
N VAL A 62 -5.84 14.23 3.42
CA VAL A 62 -7.16 14.81 3.63
C VAL A 62 -7.01 16.29 3.90
N ASN A 63 -7.50 17.11 2.99
CA ASN A 63 -7.43 18.56 3.11
C ASN A 63 -8.59 19.05 3.99
N MET A 64 -8.28 19.50 5.20
CA MET A 64 -9.24 20.14 6.08
C MET A 64 -9.24 21.65 5.84
N LYS A 65 -10.41 22.26 5.66
CA LYS A 65 -10.56 23.73 5.69
C LYS A 65 -10.86 24.15 7.12
N GLY A 66 -10.37 25.31 7.58
CA GLY A 66 -10.27 25.63 9.01
C GLY A 66 -11.52 25.43 9.90
N ARG A 67 -12.74 25.57 9.34
CA ARG A 67 -14.01 25.31 10.07
C ARG A 67 -14.33 23.83 10.27
N GLU A 68 -13.65 22.94 9.58
CA GLU A 68 -13.96 21.51 9.50
C GLU A 68 -13.16 20.69 10.54
N ASN A 69 -12.40 21.33 11.43
CA ASN A 69 -11.60 20.64 12.45
C ASN A 69 -12.43 19.69 13.34
N GLU A 70 -13.73 19.93 13.49
CA GLU A 70 -14.66 19.05 14.20
C GLU A 70 -14.81 17.67 13.53
N PHE A 71 -14.70 17.61 12.19
CA PHE A 71 -14.81 16.38 11.41
C PHE A 71 -13.49 15.62 11.28
N ARG A 72 -12.47 15.99 12.07
CA ARG A 72 -11.17 15.33 12.09
C ARG A 72 -11.28 13.83 12.32
N ASN A 73 -12.20 13.38 13.18
CA ASN A 73 -12.40 11.96 13.44
C ASN A 73 -12.83 11.20 12.19
N ILE A 74 -13.73 11.78 11.38
CA ILE A 74 -14.18 11.20 10.10
C ILE A 74 -13.02 11.10 9.12
N ALA A 75 -12.20 12.15 9.02
CA ALA A 75 -11.00 12.13 8.16
C ALA A 75 -9.98 11.06 8.58
N ILE A 76 -9.76 10.86 9.89
CA ILE A 76 -8.88 9.81 10.41
C ILE A 76 -9.44 8.43 10.07
N GLU A 77 -10.74 8.23 10.27
CA GLU A 77 -11.41 6.96 9.96
C GLU A 77 -11.32 6.65 8.46
N LEU A 78 -11.52 7.65 7.61
CA LEU A 78 -11.39 7.52 6.17
C LEU A 78 -9.96 7.13 5.76
N LEU A 79 -8.93 7.73 6.37
CA LEU A 79 -7.55 7.34 6.14
C LEU A 79 -7.27 5.90 6.60
N ARG A 80 -7.79 5.48 7.77
CA ARG A 80 -7.65 4.11 8.25
C ARG A 80 -8.35 3.11 7.32
N ARG A 81 -9.55 3.43 6.85
CA ARG A 81 -10.27 2.61 5.87
C ARG A 81 -9.46 2.48 4.57
N PHE A 82 -8.89 3.57 4.09
CA PHE A 82 -8.03 3.56 2.91
C PHE A 82 -6.81 2.65 3.11
N GLN A 83 -6.15 2.71 4.28
CA GLN A 83 -5.03 1.83 4.61
C GLN A 83 -5.45 0.35 4.61
N ASN A 84 -6.58 0.03 5.24
CA ASN A 84 -7.11 -1.33 5.30
C ASN A 84 -7.43 -1.88 3.90
N GLU A 85 -8.01 -1.05 3.03
CA GLU A 85 -8.33 -1.45 1.65
C GLU A 85 -7.09 -1.57 0.77
N VAL A 86 -6.01 -0.83 1.04
CA VAL A 86 -4.71 -1.06 0.39
C VAL A 86 -4.07 -2.38 0.85
N GLY A 87 -4.23 -2.71 2.14
CA GLY A 87 -3.80 -3.98 2.72
C GLY A 87 -2.30 -4.23 2.57
N GLU A 88 -1.92 -5.47 2.26
CA GLU A 88 -0.53 -5.94 2.20
C GLU A 88 0.32 -5.32 1.07
N LEU A 89 -0.31 -4.60 0.13
CA LEU A 89 0.40 -3.93 -0.97
C LEU A 89 1.36 -2.85 -0.47
N ALA A 90 1.08 -2.26 0.69
CA ALA A 90 1.90 -1.20 1.25
C ALA A 90 2.01 -1.28 2.77
N THR A 91 3.09 -0.69 3.28
CA THR A 91 3.31 -0.49 4.71
C THR A 91 3.26 1.00 5.02
N GLU A 92 2.69 1.34 6.18
CA GLU A 92 2.70 2.71 6.69
C GLU A 92 4.14 3.13 7.04
N GLU A 93 4.62 4.23 6.45
CA GLU A 93 5.92 4.83 6.80
C GLU A 93 5.75 5.98 7.79
N SER A 94 4.78 6.88 7.54
CA SER A 94 4.48 7.97 8.44
C SER A 94 3.02 8.38 8.37
N LYS A 95 2.50 8.87 9.48
CA LYS A 95 1.16 9.45 9.57
C LYS A 95 1.20 10.74 10.36
N HIS A 96 0.27 11.62 10.04
CA HIS A 96 0.13 12.87 10.73
C HIS A 96 -1.34 13.24 10.88
N PHE A 97 -1.84 13.20 12.12
CA PHE A 97 -3.25 13.48 12.45
C PHE A 97 -3.41 14.71 13.35
N ARG A 98 -2.31 15.35 13.77
CA ARG A 98 -2.32 16.38 14.82
C ARG A 98 -2.49 17.79 14.25
N ASP A 99 -1.87 18.10 13.13
CA ASP A 99 -1.90 19.43 12.52
C ASP A 99 -3.10 19.59 11.58
N ARG A 100 -3.13 20.70 10.85
CA ARG A 100 -4.21 21.03 9.90
C ARG A 100 -4.25 20.09 8.69
N ASN A 101 -3.14 19.45 8.37
CA ASN A 101 -3.02 18.60 7.19
C ASN A 101 -2.99 17.15 7.64
N LEU A 102 -4.11 16.44 7.53
CA LEU A 102 -4.15 15.02 7.85
C LEU A 102 -3.56 14.23 6.68
N PHE A 103 -2.53 13.43 6.93
CA PHE A 103 -1.96 12.59 5.88
C PHE A 103 -1.38 11.28 6.39
N VAL A 104 -1.27 10.33 5.47
CA VAL A 104 -0.57 9.05 5.64
C VAL A 104 0.33 8.82 4.42
N VAL A 105 1.58 8.42 4.68
CA VAL A 105 2.54 8.00 3.65
C VAL A 105 2.62 6.47 3.66
N LEU A 106 2.34 5.89 2.50
CA LEU A 106 2.38 4.47 2.22
C LEU A 106 3.58 4.15 1.34
N VAL A 107 4.34 3.13 1.74
CA VAL A 107 5.49 2.62 1.01
C VAL A 107 5.14 1.26 0.44
N PRO A 108 5.44 1.00 -0.85
CA PRO A 108 5.10 -0.26 -1.46
C PRO A 108 5.92 -1.41 -0.86
N ASN A 109 5.27 -2.54 -0.61
CA ASN A 109 5.94 -3.73 -0.13
C ASN A 109 6.64 -4.45 -1.31
N LYS A 110 7.97 -4.33 -1.37
CA LYS A 110 8.79 -4.90 -2.45
C LYS A 110 8.67 -6.42 -2.58
N GLU A 111 8.36 -7.13 -1.49
CA GLU A 111 8.20 -8.59 -1.52
C GLU A 111 6.94 -8.99 -2.28
N VAL A 112 5.84 -8.27 -2.04
CA VAL A 112 4.56 -8.48 -2.74
C VAL A 112 4.68 -8.12 -4.23
N LEU A 113 5.41 -7.05 -4.55
CA LEU A 113 5.67 -6.66 -5.95
C LEU A 113 6.48 -7.70 -6.72
N ARG A 114 7.48 -8.31 -6.07
CA ARG A 114 8.30 -9.37 -6.68
C ARG A 114 7.46 -10.63 -6.94
N LYS A 115 6.61 -11.03 -5.99
CA LYS A 115 5.73 -12.20 -6.12
C LYS A 115 4.69 -12.03 -7.24
N ALA A 116 4.31 -10.79 -7.57
CA ALA A 116 3.44 -10.50 -8.71
C ALA A 116 4.17 -10.52 -10.07
N GLN A 117 5.51 -10.40 -10.08
CA GLN A 117 6.34 -10.36 -11.31
C GLN A 117 6.98 -11.71 -11.67
N GLU A 118 6.86 -12.74 -10.82
CA GLU A 118 7.14 -14.11 -11.25
C GLU A 118 5.94 -14.63 -12.05
N PRO A 119 6.12 -14.99 -13.34
CA PRO A 119 5.01 -15.46 -14.16
C PRO A 119 4.52 -16.81 -13.62
N ALA A 120 3.31 -16.83 -13.06
CA ALA A 120 2.62 -18.08 -12.79
C ALA A 120 2.47 -18.88 -14.11
N PRO A 121 2.83 -20.17 -14.13
CA PRO A 121 2.55 -21.03 -15.28
C PRO A 121 1.03 -21.19 -15.44
N LYS A 122 0.53 -20.93 -16.65
CA LYS A 122 -0.87 -21.16 -17.02
C LYS A 122 -1.25 -22.65 -16.82
N LYS A 123 -2.33 -22.93 -16.10
CA LYS A 123 -3.31 -24.04 -16.29
C LYS A 123 -4.49 -23.82 -15.33
N LYS A 124 -5.66 -23.37 -15.81
CA LYS A 124 -6.81 -24.07 -16.45
C LYS A 124 -7.97 -24.30 -15.45
N LYS A 125 -9.18 -24.14 -15.98
CA LYS A 125 -10.52 -23.97 -15.39
C LYS A 125 -10.99 -25.04 -14.37
N LYS A 126 -11.96 -24.63 -13.53
CA LYS A 126 -12.81 -25.40 -12.57
C LYS A 126 -13.44 -26.68 -13.16
N PRO A 127 -13.86 -27.64 -12.30
CA PRO A 127 -15.25 -27.73 -11.80
C PRO A 127 -15.30 -27.87 -10.25
N ALA A 128 -16.24 -27.33 -9.48
CA ALA A 128 -17.66 -27.71 -9.28
C ALA A 128 -17.85 -29.20 -8.92
N ASP A 129 -17.97 -29.52 -7.63
CA ASP A 129 -19.06 -30.33 -7.05
C ASP A 129 -19.06 -30.20 -5.50
N ASP A 130 -20.20 -30.56 -4.94
CA ASP A 130 -20.84 -30.35 -3.67
C ASP A 130 -20.31 -31.26 -2.53
N GLN A 131 -20.56 -30.85 -1.28
CA GLN A 131 -21.11 -31.73 -0.24
C GLN A 131 -21.30 -31.01 1.10
N VAL A 132 -22.57 -30.74 1.37
CA VAL A 132 -23.20 -30.65 2.69
C VAL A 132 -22.80 -31.82 3.60
N SER A 133 -22.49 -31.53 4.86
CA SER A 133 -22.53 -32.52 5.93
C SER A 133 -23.38 -31.99 7.08
N ALA A 134 -24.47 -32.70 7.30
CA ALA A 134 -25.51 -32.45 8.29
C ALA A 134 -24.95 -32.60 9.71
N VAL A 135 -25.30 -31.65 10.58
CA VAL A 135 -25.15 -31.81 12.03
C VAL A 135 -26.36 -32.60 12.52
N SER A 136 -26.14 -33.86 12.88
CA SER A 136 -27.11 -34.69 13.60
C SER A 136 -27.05 -34.34 15.09
N ILE A 137 -28.11 -33.76 15.63
CA ILE A 137 -28.35 -33.66 17.07
C ILE A 137 -29.68 -34.31 17.38
N THR A 138 -29.61 -35.51 17.95
CA THR A 138 -30.70 -36.05 18.79
C THR A 138 -30.05 -36.86 19.91
N ALA A 139 -29.84 -36.20 21.04
CA ALA A 139 -29.57 -36.86 22.31
C ALA A 139 -30.93 -37.23 22.92
N THR A 140 -31.25 -38.52 22.92
CA THR A 140 -32.32 -39.09 23.74
C THR A 140 -31.73 -39.37 25.12
N GLN A 141 -32.26 -38.71 26.13
CA GLN A 141 -32.03 -39.02 27.54
C GLN A 141 -33.36 -38.98 28.29
N ASP A 142 -33.55 -39.99 29.14
CA ASP A 142 -34.47 -40.11 30.26
C ASP A 142 -35.93 -40.59 30.05
N ILE A 143 -36.15 -41.78 30.65
CA ILE A 143 -37.32 -42.37 31.35
C ILE A 143 -38.45 -42.96 30.51
#